data_AF-F4RMX2-F1
#
_entry.id   AF-F4RMX2-F1
#
_cell.length_a   1.000
_cell.length_b   1.000
_cell.length_c   1.000
_cell.angle_alpha   90.00
_cell.angle_beta   90.00
_cell.angle_gamma   90.00
#
_symmetry.space_group_name_H-M   'P 1'
#
loop_
_entity.id
_entity.type
_entity.pdbx_description
1 polymer ?
#
loop_
_entity_poly.entity_id
_entity_poly.type
_entity_poly.pdbx_seq_one_letter_code
_entity_poly.pdbx_strand_id
1 'polypeptide(L)'
;MDELKVIPIFPFDASSIHFLDIILPPLLLYLSILIYDLEHQPKPTHSNRSHLFFNQTHHARFLPHSSQHQFNYTLLQFGLDLDQLESHQLNLPFKLFKFIKSTSKLSSRFLSFLPITSIHPKDYLYELTPQSDPKQEAKLSPQSIKSSLLNELRDHHQIDVENTIGSVYVITMPSYLGYEAMNPLSIYFCYSPIDQVKSQLDGKPTHPALSIVVLEVHNTFSERHLYV
;
A
#
# COMPACT_ATOMS: atom_id res chain seq x y z
N MET A 1 -27.28 53.31 44.67
CA MET A 1 -27.40 51.87 44.36
C MET A 1 -26.49 51.65 43.18
N ASP A 2 -25.34 51.03 43.41
CA ASP A 2 -24.34 50.82 42.37
C ASP A 2 -24.85 49.80 41.35
N GLU A 3 -24.82 50.19 40.09
CA GLU A 3 -25.31 49.41 38.97
C GLU A 3 -24.37 48.23 38.71
N LEU A 4 -24.90 47.00 38.86
CA LEU A 4 -24.16 45.76 38.68
C LEU A 4 -23.75 45.63 37.20
N LYS A 5 -22.49 45.95 36.89
CA LYS A 5 -21.92 45.73 35.56
C LYS A 5 -21.60 44.25 35.37
N VAL A 6 -22.41 43.57 34.58
CA VAL A 6 -22.13 42.20 34.12
C VAL A 6 -21.16 42.30 32.95
N ILE A 7 -19.89 41.96 33.21
CA ILE A 7 -18.86 41.82 32.16
C ILE A 7 -18.88 40.36 31.71
N PRO A 8 -19.01 40.06 30.40
CA PRO A 8 -18.95 38.70 29.93
C PRO A 8 -17.57 38.10 30.24
N ILE A 9 -17.56 36.85 30.67
CA ILE A 9 -16.32 36.10 31.01
C ILE A 9 -15.39 35.99 29.81
N PHE A 10 -15.92 36.06 28.59
CA PHE A 10 -15.15 36.04 27.35
C PHE A 10 -15.43 37.31 26.53
N PRO A 11 -14.39 38.02 26.05
CA PRO A 11 -14.52 39.27 25.31
C PRO A 11 -14.81 39.03 23.81
N PHE A 12 -15.73 38.11 23.50
CA PHE A 12 -16.14 37.84 22.12
C PHE A 12 -17.56 38.34 21.92
N ASP A 13 -17.76 39.07 20.83
CA ASP A 13 -19.08 39.46 20.39
C ASP A 13 -19.81 38.18 19.91
N ALA A 14 -21.05 37.94 20.35
CA ALA A 14 -21.77 36.71 20.00
C ALA A 14 -21.96 36.57 18.47
N SER A 15 -21.89 37.69 17.75
CA SER A 15 -21.93 37.76 16.29
C SER A 15 -20.65 37.29 15.59
N SER A 16 -19.53 37.16 16.31
CA SER A 16 -18.24 36.76 15.76
C SER A 16 -17.93 35.27 15.88
N ILE A 17 -18.85 34.47 16.43
CA ILE A 17 -18.66 33.01 16.58
C ILE A 17 -19.19 32.32 15.31
N HIS A 18 -18.29 31.72 14.54
CA HIS A 18 -18.67 30.89 13.41
C HIS A 18 -18.92 29.44 13.85
N PHE A 19 -19.71 28.72 13.06
CA PHE A 19 -19.94 27.28 13.26
C PHE A 19 -18.64 26.47 13.34
N LEU A 20 -17.61 26.87 12.60
CA LEU A 20 -16.28 26.26 12.65
C LEU A 20 -15.62 26.42 14.02
N ASP A 21 -15.81 27.55 14.70
CA ASP A 21 -15.20 27.80 16.01
C ASP A 21 -15.78 26.89 17.11
N ILE A 22 -16.99 26.37 16.88
CA ILE A 22 -17.66 25.43 17.78
C ILE A 22 -17.21 23.99 17.48
N ILE A 23 -17.01 23.64 16.21
CA ILE A 23 -16.71 22.27 15.79
C ILE A 23 -15.22 21.94 15.79
N LEU A 24 -14.38 22.90 15.42
CA LEU A 24 -12.96 22.66 15.23
C LEU A 24 -12.27 22.25 16.55
N PRO A 25 -12.52 22.90 17.71
CA PRO A 25 -11.88 22.49 18.95
C PRO A 25 -12.15 21.04 19.39
N PRO A 26 -13.41 20.54 19.46
CA PRO A 26 -13.64 19.14 19.81
C PRO A 26 -13.14 18.17 18.75
N LEU A 27 -13.16 18.54 17.47
CA LEU A 27 -12.59 17.71 16.40
C LEU A 27 -11.07 17.56 16.55
N LEU A 28 -10.36 18.66 16.82
CA LEU A 28 -8.91 18.63 17.04
C LEU A 28 -8.55 17.88 18.32
N LEU A 29 -9.33 18.03 19.39
CA LEU A 29 -9.15 17.25 20.61
C LEU A 29 -9.35 15.75 20.36
N TYR A 30 -10.42 15.40 19.65
CA TYR A 30 -10.68 14.01 19.25
C TYR A 30 -9.55 13.43 18.40
N LEU A 31 -9.08 14.18 17.39
CA LEU A 31 -7.97 13.77 16.53
C LEU A 31 -6.66 13.64 17.33
N SER A 32 -6.42 14.53 18.29
CA SER A 32 -5.26 14.45 19.18
C SER A 32 -5.29 13.20 20.07
N ILE A 33 -6.44 12.88 20.66
CA ILE A 33 -6.61 11.65 21.46
C ILE A 33 -6.42 10.42 20.57
N LEU A 34 -6.99 10.44 19.37
CA LEU A 34 -6.85 9.37 18.39
C LEU A 34 -5.38 9.16 17.98
N ILE A 35 -4.63 10.22 17.71
CA ILE A 35 -3.19 10.13 17.40
C ILE A 35 -2.42 9.61 18.61
N TYR A 36 -2.72 10.11 19.81
CA TYR A 36 -2.10 9.65 21.05
C TYR A 36 -2.32 8.16 21.26
N ASP A 37 -3.55 7.67 21.12
CA ASP A 37 -3.90 6.26 21.26
C ASP A 37 -3.16 5.41 20.22
N LEU A 38 -3.04 5.88 18.97
CA LEU A 38 -2.29 5.22 17.91
C LEU A 38 -0.80 5.10 18.22
N GLU A 39 -0.19 6.18 18.73
CA GLU A 39 1.23 6.21 19.07
C GLU A 39 1.55 5.35 20.31
N HIS A 40 0.61 5.27 21.26
CA HIS A 40 0.75 4.51 22.51
C HIS A 40 0.23 3.08 22.42
N GLN A 41 -0.21 2.62 21.25
CA GLN A 41 -0.48 1.20 21.07
C GLN A 41 0.83 0.42 21.31
N PRO A 42 0.79 -0.68 22.07
CA PRO A 42 1.97 -1.50 22.26
C PRO A 42 2.50 -1.90 20.89
N LYS A 43 3.78 -1.60 20.65
CA LYS A 43 4.43 -2.00 19.40
C LYS A 43 4.20 -3.50 19.22
N PRO A 44 3.71 -3.94 18.05
CA PRO A 44 3.47 -5.35 17.83
C PRO A 44 4.75 -6.12 18.13
N THR A 45 4.63 -7.20 18.90
CA THR A 45 5.75 -8.07 19.29
C THR A 45 6.30 -8.86 18.11
N HIS A 46 5.59 -8.87 16.98
CA HIS A 46 6.03 -9.49 15.75
C HIS A 46 7.06 -8.61 15.02
N SER A 47 8.13 -9.25 14.54
CA SER A 47 9.09 -8.61 13.63
C SER A 47 8.35 -8.15 12.38
N ASN A 48 8.15 -6.85 12.25
CA ASN A 48 7.50 -6.27 11.09
C ASN A 48 8.53 -6.29 9.95
N ARG A 49 8.26 -7.10 8.91
CA ARG A 49 9.17 -7.28 7.77
C ARG A 49 8.83 -6.31 6.64
N SER A 50 7.98 -5.33 6.93
CA SER A 50 7.46 -4.35 5.97
C SER A 50 7.94 -2.94 6.34
N HIS A 51 8.19 -2.12 5.33
CA HIS A 51 8.88 -0.83 5.42
C HIS A 51 8.22 0.21 4.50
N LEU A 52 8.36 1.48 4.87
CA LEU A 52 8.03 2.61 4.01
C LEU A 52 9.31 3.25 3.51
N PHE A 53 9.38 3.48 2.20
CA PHE A 53 10.52 4.11 1.54
C PHE A 53 10.14 5.50 1.06
N PHE A 54 10.88 6.50 1.53
CA PHE A 54 10.81 7.87 1.05
C PHE A 54 11.92 8.08 0.03
N ASN A 55 11.55 8.10 -1.25
CA ASN A 55 12.47 8.14 -2.37
C ASN A 55 12.36 9.47 -3.11
N GLN A 56 13.44 9.90 -3.76
CA GLN A 56 13.42 11.04 -4.68
C GLN A 56 13.64 10.52 -6.10
N THR A 57 12.68 10.78 -6.98
CA THR A 57 12.74 10.35 -8.38
C THR A 57 13.05 11.53 -9.27
N HIS A 58 13.97 11.32 -10.21
CA HIS A 58 14.39 12.31 -11.18
C HIS A 58 14.04 11.82 -12.57
N HIS A 59 13.19 12.56 -13.27
CA HIS A 59 12.88 12.31 -14.67
C HIS A 59 13.59 13.36 -15.52
N ALA A 60 14.32 12.90 -16.52
CA ALA A 60 14.92 13.76 -17.53
C ALA A 60 14.65 13.18 -18.91
N ARG A 61 14.08 14.00 -19.80
CA ARG A 61 13.97 13.65 -21.20
C ARG A 61 15.26 14.06 -21.90
N PHE A 62 16.04 13.08 -22.34
CA PHE A 62 17.32 13.35 -23.03
C PHE A 62 17.13 13.68 -24.52
N LEU A 63 16.02 13.26 -25.13
CA LEU A 63 15.73 13.47 -26.56
C LEU A 63 14.25 13.84 -26.82
N PRO A 64 13.96 14.70 -27.83
CA PRO A 64 14.93 15.43 -28.67
C PRO A 64 15.72 16.45 -27.85
N HIS A 65 16.93 16.81 -28.27
CA HIS A 65 17.81 17.73 -27.52
C HIS A 65 17.18 19.08 -27.17
N SER A 66 16.17 19.52 -27.94
CA SER A 66 15.39 20.73 -27.66
C SER A 66 14.44 20.61 -26.47
N SER A 67 14.11 19.38 -26.04
CA SER A 67 13.28 19.14 -24.87
C SER A 67 14.12 19.25 -23.60
N GLN A 68 13.87 20.29 -22.80
CA GLN A 68 14.49 20.47 -21.48
C GLN A 68 13.61 19.94 -20.35
N HIS A 69 12.68 19.03 -20.65
CA HIS A 69 11.73 18.54 -19.64
C HIS A 69 12.45 17.66 -18.62
N GLN A 70 12.71 18.25 -17.46
CA GLN A 70 13.29 17.60 -16.29
C GLN A 70 12.45 17.97 -15.08
N PHE A 71 12.14 16.99 -14.25
CA PHE A 71 11.42 17.22 -13.01
C PHE A 71 11.84 16.19 -11.97
N ASN A 72 11.78 16.61 -10.71
CA ASN A 72 12.07 15.77 -9.56
C ASN A 72 10.89 15.81 -8.60
N TYR A 73 10.58 14.66 -8.02
CA TYR A 73 9.50 14.57 -7.05
C TYR A 73 9.77 13.47 -6.05
N THR A 74 9.21 13.65 -4.86
CA THR A 74 9.29 12.67 -3.80
C THR A 74 8.24 11.59 -4.03
N LEU A 75 8.62 10.34 -3.83
CA LEU A 75 7.75 9.18 -3.88
C LEU A 75 7.75 8.48 -2.53
N LEU A 76 6.57 8.01 -2.13
CA LEU A 76 6.42 7.08 -1.02
C LEU A 76 6.14 5.70 -1.60
N GLN A 77 7.06 4.76 -1.41
CA GLN A 77 6.90 3.37 -1.82
C GLN A 77 6.73 2.47 -0.59
N PHE A 78 5.95 1.41 -0.77
CA PHE A 78 5.61 0.45 0.25
C PHE A 78 6.40 -0.81 -0.04
N GLY A 79 7.27 -1.17 0.88
CA GLY A 79 8.01 -2.42 0.87
C GLY A 79 7.34 -3.42 1.79
N LEU A 80 6.68 -4.43 1.24
CA LEU A 80 5.73 -5.26 1.97
C LEU A 80 6.12 -6.74 1.89
N ASP A 81 6.11 -7.40 3.03
CA ASP A 81 6.13 -8.86 3.08
C ASP A 81 4.73 -9.37 2.68
N LEU A 82 4.64 -10.15 1.59
CA LEU A 82 3.34 -10.56 1.05
C LEU A 82 2.55 -11.45 2.02
N ASP A 83 3.23 -12.25 2.86
CA ASP A 83 2.54 -13.08 3.85
C ASP A 83 1.91 -12.20 4.96
N GLN A 84 2.62 -11.16 5.42
CA GLN A 84 2.07 -10.17 6.37
C GLN A 84 0.93 -9.35 5.76
N LEU A 85 1.06 -8.97 4.48
CA LEU A 85 0.05 -8.22 3.75
C LEU A 85 -1.26 -9.01 3.60
N GLU A 86 -1.17 -10.24 3.08
CA GLU A 86 -2.32 -11.07 2.73
C GLU A 86 -3.02 -11.69 3.95
N SER A 87 -2.30 -11.83 5.07
CA SER A 87 -2.85 -12.17 6.38
C SER A 87 -3.48 -10.98 7.10
N HIS A 88 -3.53 -9.80 6.47
CA HIS A 88 -4.11 -8.57 7.02
C HIS A 88 -3.40 -8.02 8.26
N GLN A 89 -2.20 -8.48 8.59
CA GLN A 89 -1.41 -7.99 9.74
C GLN A 89 -0.97 -6.53 9.56
N LEU A 90 -0.87 -6.07 8.30
CA LEU A 90 -0.47 -4.71 7.97
C LEU A 90 -1.64 -3.72 7.91
N ASN A 91 -2.89 -4.17 8.10
CA ASN A 91 -4.05 -3.28 8.04
C ASN A 91 -4.01 -2.25 9.18
N LEU A 92 -4.08 -0.97 8.82
CA LEU A 92 -4.09 0.11 9.79
C LEU A 92 -5.52 0.50 10.16
N PRO A 93 -5.74 0.95 11.41
CA PRO A 93 -7.01 1.50 11.86
C PRO A 93 -7.36 2.77 11.07
N PHE A 94 -8.61 3.23 11.22
CA PHE A 94 -9.14 4.43 10.55
C PHE A 94 -9.00 4.43 9.02
N LYS A 95 -8.78 3.25 8.43
CA LYS A 95 -8.64 3.06 6.99
C LYS A 95 -7.43 3.81 6.40
N LEU A 96 -6.37 4.04 7.19
CA LEU A 96 -5.14 4.65 6.67
C LEU A 96 -4.51 3.78 5.58
N PHE A 97 -4.42 2.48 5.82
CA PHE A 97 -3.97 1.47 4.86
C PHE A 97 -4.80 0.20 5.00
N LYS A 98 -5.25 -0.37 3.87
CA LYS A 98 -5.94 -1.67 3.85
C LYS A 98 -5.55 -2.52 2.66
N PHE A 99 -5.32 -3.80 2.91
CA PHE A 99 -5.35 -4.83 1.88
C PHE A 99 -6.79 -5.30 1.64
N ILE A 100 -7.30 -5.14 0.42
CA ILE A 100 -8.70 -5.40 0.08
C ILE A 100 -8.78 -6.50 -0.98
N LYS A 101 -9.26 -7.68 -0.57
CA LYS A 101 -9.58 -8.76 -1.49
C LYS A 101 -10.81 -8.39 -2.33
N SER A 102 -10.79 -8.73 -3.61
CA SER A 102 -11.88 -8.45 -4.56
C SER A 102 -13.11 -9.31 -4.24
N THR A 103 -13.92 -8.88 -3.28
CA THR A 103 -15.19 -9.52 -2.95
C THR A 103 -16.23 -8.49 -2.48
N SER A 104 -17.04 -7.97 -3.40
CA SER A 104 -18.52 -7.98 -3.29
C SER A 104 -19.18 -7.05 -4.30
N LYS A 105 -20.10 -7.63 -5.07
CA LYS A 105 -21.16 -6.92 -5.79
C LYS A 105 -22.28 -6.58 -4.79
N LEU A 106 -22.07 -5.65 -3.85
CA LEU A 106 -23.22 -5.11 -3.10
C LEU A 106 -22.92 -3.73 -2.47
N SER A 107 -23.72 -2.73 -2.85
CA SER A 107 -23.92 -1.46 -2.13
C SER A 107 -22.73 -0.48 -2.14
N SER A 108 -22.37 0.14 -3.27
CA SER A 108 -23.06 1.33 -3.83
C SER A 108 -24.31 1.75 -3.05
N ARG A 109 -24.14 2.55 -2.01
CA ARG A 109 -24.94 3.76 -1.73
C ARG A 109 -24.44 4.37 -0.43
N PHE A 110 -23.92 5.60 -0.54
CA PHE A 110 -23.41 6.47 0.53
C PHE A 110 -21.96 6.23 0.98
N LEU A 111 -21.02 6.71 0.15
CA LEU A 111 -19.89 7.55 0.57
C LEU A 111 -19.58 7.52 2.08
N SER A 112 -18.88 6.48 2.51
CA SER A 112 -18.29 6.43 3.85
C SER A 112 -16.88 5.89 3.73
N PHE A 113 -16.07 6.70 3.04
CA PHE A 113 -14.61 6.80 3.07
C PHE A 113 -13.84 5.55 2.61
N LEU A 114 -13.42 5.58 1.34
CA LEU A 114 -12.35 4.74 0.81
C LEU A 114 -11.11 4.89 1.71
N PRO A 115 -10.32 3.83 1.92
CA PRO A 115 -9.07 3.98 2.64
C PRO A 115 -8.17 5.02 1.96
N ILE A 116 -7.34 5.71 2.75
CA ILE A 116 -6.41 6.71 2.21
C ILE A 116 -5.43 6.02 1.27
N THR A 117 -4.95 4.83 1.66
CA THR A 117 -4.15 3.97 0.80
C THR A 117 -4.67 2.54 0.82
N SER A 118 -4.66 1.86 -0.32
CA SER A 118 -4.98 0.43 -0.36
C SER A 118 -4.19 -0.35 -1.39
N ILE A 119 -4.15 -1.66 -1.18
CA ILE A 119 -3.62 -2.62 -2.16
C ILE A 119 -4.72 -3.61 -2.48
N HIS A 120 -4.97 -3.80 -3.77
CA HIS A 120 -5.93 -4.74 -4.29
C HIS A 120 -5.21 -5.79 -5.13
N PRO A 121 -5.42 -7.09 -4.90
CA PRO A 121 -4.77 -8.14 -5.70
C PRO A 121 -5.02 -8.04 -7.21
N LYS A 122 -6.22 -7.59 -7.61
CA LYS A 122 -6.59 -7.40 -9.03
C LYS A 122 -5.65 -6.43 -9.78
N ASP A 123 -4.97 -5.55 -9.05
CA ASP A 123 -4.09 -4.53 -9.62
C ASP A 123 -2.69 -5.10 -9.92
N TYR A 124 -2.41 -6.35 -9.55
CA TYR A 124 -1.10 -6.97 -9.70
C TYR A 124 -1.20 -8.25 -10.54
N LEU A 125 -0.20 -8.46 -11.39
CA LEU A 125 0.04 -9.72 -12.10
C LEU A 125 -1.17 -10.23 -12.90
N TYR A 126 -1.96 -9.31 -13.48
CA TYR A 126 -3.17 -9.66 -14.21
C TYR A 126 -2.83 -10.52 -15.43
N GLU A 127 -3.61 -11.59 -15.57
CA GLU A 127 -3.55 -12.61 -16.61
C GLU A 127 -3.11 -12.07 -17.98
N LEU A 128 -1.98 -12.59 -18.45
CA LEU A 128 -1.59 -12.67 -19.87
C LEU A 128 -2.49 -13.67 -20.65
N THR A 129 -3.65 -14.05 -20.10
CA THR A 129 -4.60 -14.96 -20.73
C THR A 129 -5.35 -14.22 -21.83
N PRO A 130 -5.27 -14.66 -23.10
CA PRO A 130 -5.88 -13.97 -24.23
C PRO A 130 -7.41 -14.04 -24.13
N GLN A 131 -8.06 -12.87 -24.14
CA GLN A 131 -9.48 -12.68 -24.43
C GLN A 131 -10.43 -13.70 -23.77
N SER A 132 -10.52 -13.71 -22.44
CA SER A 132 -11.66 -14.36 -21.79
C SER A 132 -12.79 -13.35 -21.54
N ASP A 133 -14.01 -13.79 -21.82
CA ASP A 133 -15.26 -13.03 -21.76
C ASP A 133 -15.41 -12.27 -20.41
N PRO A 134 -15.80 -10.98 -20.39
CA PRO A 134 -15.94 -10.17 -19.15
C PRO A 134 -16.94 -10.71 -18.11
N LYS A 135 -17.71 -11.75 -18.47
CA LYS A 135 -18.59 -12.48 -17.54
C LYS A 135 -17.88 -13.57 -16.75
N GLN A 136 -16.71 -14.05 -17.19
CA GLN A 136 -15.88 -15.02 -16.47
C GLN A 136 -14.85 -14.33 -15.54
N GLU A 137 -14.45 -13.10 -15.85
CA GLU A 137 -13.53 -12.25 -15.05
C GLU A 137 -13.99 -12.07 -13.59
N ALA A 138 -15.29 -11.96 -13.34
CA ALA A 138 -15.84 -11.80 -11.99
C ALA A 138 -15.71 -13.07 -11.12
N LYS A 139 -15.30 -14.20 -11.69
CA LYS A 139 -15.21 -15.50 -11.01
C LYS A 139 -13.78 -15.91 -10.66
N LEU A 140 -12.78 -15.27 -11.26
CA LEU A 140 -11.35 -15.63 -11.16
C LEU A 140 -10.47 -14.51 -10.59
N SER A 141 -11.04 -13.41 -10.08
CA SER A 141 -10.24 -12.31 -9.54
C SER A 141 -9.25 -12.85 -8.50
N PRO A 142 -7.94 -12.63 -8.66
CA PRO A 142 -6.94 -13.21 -7.80
C PRO A 142 -7.19 -12.78 -6.35
N GLN A 143 -7.18 -13.74 -5.44
CA GLN A 143 -7.38 -13.47 -4.00
C GLN A 143 -6.06 -13.18 -3.29
N SER A 144 -4.93 -13.50 -3.92
CA SER A 144 -3.57 -13.40 -3.41
C SER A 144 -2.63 -12.97 -4.53
N ILE A 145 -1.82 -11.96 -4.26
CA ILE A 145 -0.75 -11.49 -5.14
C ILE A 145 0.36 -12.53 -5.19
N LYS A 146 0.69 -13.13 -4.03
CA LYS A 146 1.72 -14.17 -3.92
C LYS A 146 1.37 -15.37 -4.79
N SER A 147 0.13 -15.88 -4.73
CA SER A 147 -0.26 -17.03 -5.56
C SER A 147 -0.18 -16.72 -7.05
N SER A 148 -0.62 -15.52 -7.47
CA SER A 148 -0.52 -15.11 -8.87
C SER A 148 0.93 -15.07 -9.35
N LEU A 149 1.85 -14.57 -8.52
CA LEU A 149 3.28 -14.54 -8.84
C LEU A 149 3.85 -15.95 -8.99
N LEU A 150 3.56 -16.83 -8.03
CA LEU A 150 4.10 -18.19 -8.06
C LEU A 150 3.56 -19.01 -9.24
N ASN A 151 2.29 -18.80 -9.61
CA ASN A 151 1.71 -19.42 -10.80
C ASN A 151 2.40 -18.91 -12.07
N GLU A 152 2.59 -17.60 -12.20
CA GLU A 152 3.27 -17.00 -13.36
C GLU A 152 4.71 -17.52 -13.53
N LEU A 153 5.48 -17.56 -12.44
CA LEU A 153 6.85 -18.09 -12.47
C LEU A 153 6.92 -19.59 -12.79
N ARG A 154 5.93 -20.36 -12.35
CA ARG A 154 5.83 -21.79 -12.64
C ARG A 154 5.44 -22.05 -14.09
N ASP A 155 4.38 -21.41 -14.54
CA ASP A 155 3.71 -21.73 -15.80
C ASP A 155 4.44 -21.11 -17.00
N HIS A 156 4.95 -19.88 -16.87
CA HIS A 156 5.62 -19.15 -17.95
C HIS A 156 7.15 -19.24 -17.91
N HIS A 157 7.74 -19.34 -16.71
CA HIS A 157 9.20 -19.37 -16.54
C HIS A 157 9.78 -20.74 -16.14
N GLN A 158 8.93 -21.75 -15.94
CA GLN A 158 9.34 -23.14 -15.61
C GLN A 158 10.21 -23.22 -14.35
N ILE A 159 9.99 -22.32 -13.38
CA ILE A 159 10.74 -22.27 -12.13
C ILE A 159 10.08 -23.20 -11.11
N ASP A 160 10.90 -24.01 -10.42
CA ASP A 160 10.46 -24.83 -9.29
C ASP A 160 10.25 -23.95 -8.05
N VAL A 161 9.10 -23.27 -8.03
CA VAL A 161 8.77 -22.27 -7.01
C VAL A 161 8.71 -22.85 -5.59
N GLU A 162 8.30 -24.11 -5.42
CA GLU A 162 8.09 -24.73 -4.09
C GLU A 162 9.43 -24.96 -3.37
N ASN A 163 10.47 -25.35 -4.12
CA ASN A 163 11.81 -25.57 -3.57
C ASN A 163 12.67 -24.29 -3.60
N THR A 164 12.34 -23.33 -4.46
CA THR A 164 13.17 -22.13 -4.67
C THR A 164 12.71 -20.92 -3.86
N ILE A 165 11.41 -20.78 -3.59
CA ILE A 165 10.84 -19.54 -3.03
C ILE A 165 10.14 -19.84 -1.70
N GLY A 166 10.65 -19.29 -0.61
CA GLY A 166 10.00 -19.33 0.72
C GLY A 166 9.16 -18.08 1.01
N SER A 167 9.79 -16.90 0.91
CA SER A 167 9.14 -15.62 1.22
C SER A 167 9.30 -14.62 0.08
N VAL A 168 8.31 -13.75 -0.08
CA VAL A 168 8.29 -12.72 -1.13
C VAL A 168 8.10 -11.36 -0.49
N TYR A 169 8.99 -10.43 -0.84
CA TYR A 169 8.94 -9.03 -0.44
C TYR A 169 8.70 -8.18 -1.68
N VAL A 170 7.68 -7.33 -1.67
CA VAL A 170 7.34 -6.48 -2.81
C VAL A 170 7.59 -5.01 -2.49
N ILE A 171 8.24 -4.28 -3.40
CA ILE A 171 8.26 -2.82 -3.40
C ILE A 171 7.25 -2.35 -4.44
N THR A 172 6.24 -1.61 -4.00
CA THR A 172 5.15 -1.12 -4.85
C THR A 172 4.62 0.23 -4.36
N MET A 173 3.84 0.93 -5.18
CA MET A 173 3.01 2.04 -4.73
C MET A 173 1.57 1.56 -4.47
N PRO A 174 0.96 1.93 -3.34
CA PRO A 174 -0.46 1.64 -3.10
C PRO A 174 -1.34 2.56 -3.97
N SER A 175 -2.62 2.25 -4.02
CA SER A 175 -3.63 3.22 -4.46
C SER A 175 -3.67 4.39 -3.47
N TYR A 176 -4.10 5.56 -3.93
CA TYR A 176 -4.30 6.74 -3.10
C TYR A 176 -5.72 7.27 -3.26
N LEU A 177 -6.50 7.35 -2.18
CA LEU A 177 -7.89 7.82 -2.17
C LEU A 177 -8.78 7.15 -3.24
N GLY A 178 -8.51 5.87 -3.53
CA GLY A 178 -9.22 5.11 -4.56
C GLY A 178 -8.76 5.35 -6.01
N TYR A 179 -7.74 6.19 -6.22
CA TYR A 179 -7.02 6.22 -7.50
C TYR A 179 -6.09 5.01 -7.57
N GLU A 180 -6.52 4.02 -8.35
CA GLU A 180 -5.83 2.75 -8.59
C GLU A 180 -4.80 2.89 -9.74
N ALA A 181 -3.90 1.91 -9.86
CA ALA A 181 -2.99 1.71 -11.00
C ALA A 181 -2.03 2.88 -11.34
N MET A 182 -1.66 3.69 -10.35
CA MET A 182 -0.63 4.73 -10.50
C MET A 182 0.80 4.20 -10.33
N ASN A 183 0.98 2.86 -10.22
CA ASN A 183 2.30 2.29 -10.04
C ASN A 183 2.91 1.85 -11.39
N PRO A 184 3.89 2.58 -11.95
CA PRO A 184 4.55 2.15 -13.19
C PRO A 184 5.44 0.91 -12.98
N LEU A 185 5.83 0.58 -11.74
CA LEU A 185 6.77 -0.51 -11.45
C LEU A 185 6.54 -1.13 -10.06
N SER A 186 6.23 -2.43 -10.02
CA SER A 186 6.33 -3.25 -8.81
C SER A 186 7.54 -4.17 -8.91
N ILE A 187 8.32 -4.28 -7.82
CA ILE A 187 9.51 -5.15 -7.77
C ILE A 187 9.31 -6.20 -6.70
N TYR A 188 9.36 -7.47 -7.07
CA TYR A 188 9.25 -8.61 -6.17
C TYR A 188 10.63 -9.21 -5.92
N PHE A 189 11.02 -9.32 -4.67
CA PHE A 189 12.21 -10.00 -4.20
C PHE A 189 11.78 -11.34 -3.60
N CYS A 190 12.11 -12.43 -4.29
CA CYS A 190 11.80 -13.79 -3.88
C CYS A 190 13.03 -14.40 -3.20
N TYR A 191 12.86 -14.79 -1.94
CA TYR A 191 13.94 -15.35 -1.11
C TYR A 191 13.78 -16.86 -0.93
N SER A 192 14.90 -17.57 -0.81
CA SER A 192 14.93 -19.02 -0.59
C SER A 192 14.27 -19.42 0.73
N PRO A 193 13.75 -20.65 0.84
CA PRO A 193 13.28 -21.20 2.11
C PRO A 193 14.36 -21.16 3.19
N ILE A 194 13.99 -20.71 4.40
CA ILE A 194 14.91 -20.54 5.55
C ILE A 194 15.64 -21.84 5.90
N ASP A 195 14.99 -22.99 5.73
CA ASP A 195 15.55 -24.28 6.11
C ASP A 195 16.74 -24.70 5.23
N GLN A 196 16.87 -24.15 4.03
CA GLN A 196 18.07 -24.34 3.19
C GLN A 196 19.28 -23.52 3.70
N VAL A 197 19.04 -22.39 4.38
CA VAL A 197 20.10 -21.48 4.86
C VAL A 197 20.72 -21.95 6.18
N LYS A 198 19.94 -22.63 7.04
CA LYS A 198 20.44 -23.21 8.30
C LYS A 198 21.53 -24.29 8.11
N SER A 199 21.65 -24.87 6.91
CA SER A 199 22.68 -25.88 6.61
C SER A 199 24.05 -25.30 6.26
N GLN A 200 24.19 -23.99 6.04
CA GLN A 200 25.43 -23.43 5.46
C GLN A 200 26.37 -22.66 6.39
N LEU A 201 25.95 -22.16 7.57
CA LEU A 201 26.91 -21.48 8.47
C LEU A 201 26.52 -21.52 9.97
N ASP A 202 27.52 -21.84 10.79
CA ASP A 202 27.58 -21.81 12.26
C ASP A 202 26.80 -20.66 12.93
N GLY A 203 25.55 -20.92 13.33
CA GLY A 203 24.90 -20.28 14.47
C GLY A 203 24.60 -18.77 14.40
N LYS A 204 24.85 -18.08 13.28
CA LYS A 204 24.47 -16.66 13.10
C LYS A 204 23.07 -16.56 12.48
N PRO A 205 22.22 -15.61 12.95
CA PRO A 205 20.96 -15.32 12.29
C PRO A 205 21.25 -14.85 10.87
N THR A 206 21.00 -15.72 9.91
CA THR A 206 21.24 -15.49 8.49
C THR A 206 19.90 -15.20 7.83
N HIS A 207 19.84 -14.08 7.12
CA HIS A 207 18.68 -13.77 6.28
C HIS A 207 18.58 -14.80 5.15
N PRO A 208 17.36 -15.16 4.69
CA PRO A 208 17.21 -16.06 3.56
C PRO A 208 17.89 -15.48 2.31
N ALA A 209 18.51 -16.33 1.48
CA ALA A 209 19.21 -15.87 0.28
C ALA A 209 18.22 -15.34 -0.77
N LEU A 210 18.57 -14.26 -1.46
CA LEU A 210 17.78 -13.77 -2.59
C LEU A 210 17.92 -14.73 -3.77
N SER A 211 16.80 -15.24 -4.29
CA SER A 211 16.78 -16.19 -5.40
C SER A 211 16.41 -15.54 -6.72
N ILE A 212 15.31 -14.79 -6.75
CA ILE A 212 14.71 -14.25 -7.98
C ILE A 212 14.26 -12.81 -7.71
N VAL A 213 14.40 -11.96 -8.72
CA VAL A 213 13.83 -10.61 -8.72
C VAL A 213 12.90 -10.48 -9.91
N VAL A 214 11.64 -10.12 -9.66
CA VAL A 214 10.64 -9.93 -10.71
C VAL A 214 10.28 -8.45 -10.78
N LEU A 215 10.29 -7.89 -11.98
CA LEU A 215 9.85 -6.52 -12.25
C LEU A 215 8.54 -6.58 -13.03
N GLU A 216 7.47 -6.10 -12.42
CA GLU A 216 6.17 -5.90 -13.07
C GLU A 216 6.05 -4.43 -13.47
N VAL A 217 6.04 -4.16 -14.77
CA VAL A 217 5.92 -2.82 -15.33
C VAL A 217 4.51 -2.61 -15.88
N HIS A 218 3.88 -1.51 -15.47
CA HIS A 218 2.58 -1.09 -15.98
C HIS A 218 2.78 0.04 -16.99
N ASN A 219 2.26 -0.14 -18.20
CA ASN A 219 2.26 0.90 -19.21
C ASN A 219 0.96 1.72 -19.16
N THR A 220 1.06 2.96 -19.62
CA THR A 220 -0.08 3.88 -19.82
C THR A 220 -1.16 3.35 -20.76
N PHE A 221 -0.85 2.34 -21.58
CA PHE A 221 -1.80 1.65 -22.46
C PHE A 221 -2.48 0.44 -21.80
N SER A 222 -2.40 0.33 -20.47
CA SER A 222 -2.95 -0.81 -19.70
C SER A 222 -2.30 -2.16 -20.02
N GLU A 223 -1.19 -2.16 -20.75
CA GLU A 223 -0.31 -3.32 -20.93
C GLU A 223 0.52 -3.53 -19.67
N ARG A 224 0.80 -4.80 -19.36
CA ARG A 224 1.67 -5.20 -18.25
C ARG A 224 2.75 -6.12 -18.75
N HIS A 225 3.97 -5.89 -18.28
CA HIS A 225 5.12 -6.70 -18.64
C HIS A 225 5.80 -7.21 -17.38
N LEU A 226 6.10 -8.51 -17.36
CA LEU A 226 6.97 -9.09 -16.36
C LEU A 226 8.38 -9.30 -16.92
N TYR A 227 9.37 -8.96 -16.10
CA TYR A 227 10.77 -9.29 -16.32
C TYR A 227 11.25 -10.10 -15.12
N VAL A 228 11.85 -11.26 -15.37
CA VAL A 228 12.33 -12.22 -14.36
C VAL A 228 13.83 -12.41 -14.52
#